data_AF-A0A3C0AWE7-F1
#
_entry.id   AF-A0A3C0AWE7-F1
#
_cell.length_a   1.000
_cell.length_b   1.000
_cell.length_c   1.000
_cell.angle_alpha   90.00
_cell.angle_beta   90.00
_cell.angle_gamma   90.00
#
_symmetry.space_group_name_H-M   'P 1'
#
loop_
_entity.id
_entity.type
_entity.pdbx_description
1 polymer ?
#
loop_
_entity_poly.entity_id
_entity_poly.type
_entity_poly.pdbx_seq_one_letter_code
_entity_poly.pdbx_strand_id
1 'polypeptide(L)'
;TTNILLTDDVLDEGDEVLKIKIGAIPPQYKRLNDNIEIRVIDNDYTVAPFGTPLNPTYGIVSSTAPTGYYATLEGLSGAALKQAVQDIIANPAVVHAHNYGDIIEILKTADQNPLNSNEVWLMYVEQSRSKLEFQDTGINTGKWNREHIYPQSRGGFTDGTLSIPDGINVWLPTNADDILAGHADAHHLRSEDGAENSLRGNNDFGLTAYNGPSGTKGSWKGDVARSVFYMAVRYNGLNVVNGDIADTTVGQLGDLASLLTWNTLDPSDDFEMNRNNYIYTWQVNRNPFIDYPDLANYIWGSKVGQAWHFNLSTNDFTNLKINLYPNPAQKSITISGLNESATIEIYNTNGAKIVEQKFIGETQFNIDFPTGIYFAKINSGEKSIVKKFIVQ
;
A
#
# COMPACT_ATOMS: atom_id res chain seq x y z
N THR A 1 -26.18 -45.41 3.88
CA THR A 1 -25.89 -44.00 4.22
C THR A 1 -24.78 -43.99 5.23
N THR A 2 -23.71 -43.25 4.96
CA THR A 2 -22.61 -43.03 5.91
C THR A 2 -22.74 -41.60 6.38
N ASN A 3 -22.75 -41.39 7.70
CA ASN A 3 -22.73 -40.06 8.29
C ASN A 3 -21.28 -39.70 8.57
N ILE A 4 -20.83 -38.57 8.04
CA ILE A 4 -19.52 -37.99 8.34
C ILE A 4 -19.77 -36.79 9.23
N LEU A 5 -19.18 -36.79 10.43
CA LEU A 5 -19.22 -35.67 11.35
C LEU A 5 -17.91 -34.91 11.20
N LEU A 6 -17.98 -33.62 10.85
CA LEU A 6 -16.84 -32.72 10.89
C LEU A 6 -16.74 -32.12 12.29
N THR A 7 -15.52 -32.00 12.81
CA THR A 7 -15.24 -31.38 14.11
C THR A 7 -14.42 -30.14 13.84
N ASP A 8 -14.86 -29.03 14.41
CA ASP A 8 -14.16 -27.74 14.42
C ASP A 8 -12.95 -27.86 15.36
N ASP A 9 -11.76 -27.44 14.91
CA ASP A 9 -10.58 -27.41 15.75
C ASP A 9 -10.19 -25.98 16.16
N VAL A 10 -8.90 -25.65 16.18
CA VAL A 10 -8.38 -24.33 16.59
C VAL A 10 -7.23 -23.88 15.69
N LEU A 11 -7.01 -24.56 14.57
CA LEU A 11 -5.87 -24.35 13.68
C LEU A 11 -6.33 -23.55 12.45
N ASP A 12 -5.69 -22.40 12.21
CA ASP A 12 -5.84 -21.64 10.96
C ASP A 12 -5.07 -22.36 9.84
N GLU A 13 -5.79 -23.18 9.08
CA GLU A 13 -5.29 -23.98 7.96
C GLU A 13 -5.85 -23.49 6.61
N GLY A 14 -6.85 -22.60 6.69
CA GLY A 14 -7.55 -22.01 5.56
C GLY A 14 -8.71 -22.86 5.08
N ASP A 15 -9.55 -22.27 4.21
CA ASP A 15 -10.63 -23.02 3.58
C ASP A 15 -10.08 -24.21 2.79
N GLU A 16 -10.77 -25.36 2.88
CA GLU A 16 -10.36 -26.60 2.21
C GLU A 16 -11.48 -27.23 1.36
N VAL A 17 -11.11 -28.22 0.55
CA VAL A 17 -12.04 -29.08 -0.19
C VAL A 17 -11.90 -30.52 0.29
N LEU A 18 -12.84 -30.97 1.11
CA LEU A 18 -12.95 -32.35 1.52
C LEU A 18 -13.38 -33.22 0.33
N LYS A 19 -12.55 -34.19 -0.05
CA LYS A 19 -12.85 -35.16 -1.11
C LYS A 19 -13.25 -36.51 -0.54
N ILE A 20 -14.51 -36.89 -0.72
CA ILE A 20 -15.05 -38.19 -0.32
C ILE A 20 -15.11 -39.10 -1.54
N LYS A 21 -14.32 -40.17 -1.52
CA LYS A 21 -14.32 -41.20 -2.56
C LYS A 21 -14.57 -42.58 -1.99
N ILE A 22 -15.27 -43.40 -2.77
CA ILE A 22 -15.50 -44.80 -2.50
C ILE A 22 -14.21 -45.57 -2.84
N GLY A 23 -13.80 -46.48 -1.96
CA GLY A 23 -12.69 -47.41 -2.21
C GLY A 23 -12.98 -48.38 -3.36
N ALA A 24 -12.15 -49.40 -3.56
CA ALA A 24 -12.43 -50.44 -4.56
C ALA A 24 -13.79 -51.12 -4.28
N ILE A 25 -14.60 -51.30 -5.32
CA ILE A 25 -15.87 -52.03 -5.22
C ILE A 25 -15.84 -53.28 -6.11
N PRO A 26 -16.53 -54.37 -5.74
CA PRO A 26 -16.58 -55.57 -6.57
C PRO A 26 -17.15 -55.33 -7.98
N PRO A 27 -16.75 -56.11 -9.00
CA PRO A 27 -17.09 -55.85 -10.40
C PRO A 27 -18.60 -55.81 -10.71
N GLN A 28 -19.40 -56.49 -9.90
CA GLN A 28 -20.86 -56.52 -10.05
C GLN A 28 -21.57 -55.24 -9.59
N TYR A 29 -20.87 -54.30 -8.95
CA TYR A 29 -21.45 -53.04 -8.48
C TYR A 29 -21.03 -51.86 -9.36
N LYS A 30 -21.97 -50.94 -9.60
CA LYS A 30 -21.74 -49.69 -10.32
C LYS A 30 -21.75 -48.50 -9.35
N ARG A 31 -20.76 -47.60 -9.49
CA ARG A 31 -20.74 -46.33 -8.74
C ARG A 31 -21.77 -45.37 -9.32
N LEU A 32 -22.68 -44.89 -8.47
CA LEU A 32 -23.71 -43.92 -8.85
C LEU A 32 -23.43 -42.53 -8.28
N ASN A 33 -22.76 -42.45 -7.13
CA ASN A 33 -22.36 -41.21 -6.48
C ASN A 33 -20.97 -41.44 -5.83
N ASP A 34 -19.94 -40.81 -6.37
CA ASP A 34 -18.54 -40.96 -5.98
C ASP A 34 -17.76 -39.68 -6.34
N ASN A 35 -16.59 -39.48 -5.75
CA ASN A 35 -15.79 -38.24 -5.88
C ASN A 35 -16.60 -36.99 -5.49
N ILE A 36 -17.24 -37.04 -4.33
CA ILE A 36 -17.98 -35.90 -3.79
C ILE A 36 -16.96 -34.92 -3.20
N GLU A 37 -17.05 -33.67 -3.62
CA GLU A 37 -16.26 -32.57 -3.06
C GLU A 37 -17.17 -31.70 -2.19
N ILE A 38 -16.73 -31.38 -0.98
CA ILE A 38 -17.45 -30.56 -0.02
C ILE A 38 -16.49 -29.46 0.43
N ARG A 39 -16.92 -28.20 0.35
CA ARG A 39 -16.15 -27.09 0.92
C ARG A 39 -16.22 -27.14 2.44
N VAL A 40 -15.04 -27.06 3.07
CA VAL A 40 -14.89 -26.86 4.50
C VAL A 40 -14.45 -25.41 4.67
N ILE A 41 -15.25 -24.64 5.41
CA ILE A 41 -14.95 -23.25 5.73
C ILE A 41 -14.25 -23.27 7.07
N ASP A 42 -13.02 -22.78 7.10
CA ASP A 42 -12.26 -22.60 8.32
C ASP A 42 -12.72 -21.28 8.98
N ASN A 43 -13.13 -21.38 10.25
CA ASN A 43 -13.64 -20.25 11.03
C ASN A 43 -12.57 -19.64 11.97
N ASP A 44 -11.37 -20.20 12.01
CA ASP A 44 -10.22 -19.73 12.80
C ASP A 44 -9.34 -18.73 12.04
N TYR A 45 -9.90 -18.11 10.99
CA TYR A 45 -9.22 -17.09 10.19
C TYR A 45 -8.68 -15.94 11.05
N THR A 46 -7.58 -15.36 10.60
CA THR A 46 -6.95 -14.20 11.24
C THR A 46 -7.43 -12.87 10.63
N VAL A 47 -7.41 -11.83 11.45
CA VAL A 47 -7.71 -10.44 11.08
C VAL A 47 -6.42 -9.64 11.19
N ALA A 48 -6.07 -8.92 10.12
CA ALA A 48 -4.91 -8.06 10.09
C ALA A 48 -5.11 -6.82 10.98
N PRO A 49 -4.03 -6.21 11.51
CA PRO A 49 -4.13 -5.02 12.34
C PRO A 49 -4.41 -3.73 11.55
N PHE A 50 -4.63 -3.82 10.24
CA PHE A 50 -4.85 -2.70 9.32
C PHE A 50 -6.16 -2.87 8.53
N GLY A 51 -6.64 -1.78 7.93
CA GLY A 51 -7.94 -1.72 7.26
C GLY A 51 -7.97 -2.32 5.85
N THR A 52 -9.18 -2.57 5.35
CA THR A 52 -9.42 -2.88 3.93
C THR A 52 -9.28 -1.63 3.08
N PRO A 53 -9.11 -1.74 1.75
CA PRO A 53 -9.13 -0.57 0.86
C PRO A 53 -10.40 0.29 1.00
N LEU A 54 -11.56 -0.31 1.33
CA LEU A 54 -12.79 0.45 1.60
C LEU A 54 -12.80 1.21 2.94
N ASN A 55 -11.96 0.80 3.89
CA ASN A 55 -11.81 1.42 5.21
C ASN A 55 -10.32 1.55 5.53
N PRO A 56 -9.56 2.37 4.77
CA PRO A 56 -8.11 2.34 4.79
C PRO A 56 -7.57 2.87 6.13
N THR A 57 -6.51 2.23 6.62
CA THR A 57 -5.69 2.75 7.71
C THR A 57 -4.35 3.23 7.15
N TYR A 58 -3.66 4.09 7.91
CA TYR A 58 -2.38 4.64 7.52
C TYR A 58 -1.39 4.62 8.68
N GLY A 59 -0.16 4.20 8.40
CA GLY A 59 0.96 4.26 9.33
C GLY A 59 1.01 3.11 10.34
N ILE A 60 0.14 2.10 10.22
CA ILE A 60 0.22 0.87 11.01
C ILE A 60 1.26 -0.06 10.40
N VAL A 61 1.26 -0.19 9.06
CA VAL A 61 2.23 -1.01 8.33
C VAL A 61 3.37 -0.11 7.89
N SER A 62 4.54 -0.31 8.50
CA SER A 62 5.75 0.41 8.10
C SER A 62 6.39 -0.21 6.85
N SER A 63 6.99 0.62 6.00
CA SER A 63 7.81 0.14 4.89
C SER A 63 8.98 -0.71 5.39
N THR A 64 9.22 -1.85 4.74
CA THR A 64 10.38 -2.73 4.98
C THR A 64 11.56 -2.41 4.06
N ALA A 65 11.55 -1.25 3.38
CA ALA A 65 12.67 -0.80 2.57
C ALA A 65 13.98 -0.82 3.40
N PRO A 66 15.06 -1.48 2.91
CA PRO A 66 16.35 -1.46 3.59
C PRO A 66 16.85 -0.04 3.86
N THR A 67 17.65 0.14 4.91
CA THR A 67 18.27 1.44 5.18
C THR A 67 19.08 1.90 3.96
N GLY A 68 18.78 3.11 3.48
CA GLY A 68 19.44 3.70 2.33
C GLY A 68 18.95 3.18 0.97
N TYR A 69 17.89 2.37 0.91
CA TYR A 69 17.37 1.80 -0.34
C TYR A 69 17.08 2.86 -1.43
N TYR A 70 16.60 4.03 -1.04
CA TYR A 70 16.31 5.15 -1.94
C TYR A 70 17.36 6.28 -1.92
N ALA A 71 18.48 6.11 -1.21
CA ALA A 71 19.40 7.20 -0.90
C ALA A 71 19.96 7.90 -2.14
N THR A 72 20.07 7.19 -3.26
CA THR A 72 20.56 7.71 -4.55
C THR A 72 19.61 8.69 -5.22
N LEU A 73 18.36 8.80 -4.77
CA LEU A 73 17.36 9.73 -5.33
C LEU A 73 17.54 11.18 -4.83
N GLU A 74 18.23 11.36 -3.71
CA GLU A 74 18.34 12.65 -3.02
C GLU A 74 18.94 13.75 -3.90
N GLY A 75 18.21 14.86 -4.01
CA GLY A 75 18.61 16.04 -4.79
C GLY A 75 18.47 15.87 -6.31
N LEU A 76 18.05 14.70 -6.82
CA LEU A 76 17.89 14.48 -8.26
C LEU A 76 16.56 15.05 -8.78
N SER A 77 16.53 15.38 -10.07
CA SER A 77 15.34 15.86 -10.76
C SER A 77 15.25 15.37 -12.19
N GLY A 78 14.06 15.50 -12.80
CA GLY A 78 13.83 15.21 -14.22
C GLY A 78 14.29 13.82 -14.65
N ALA A 79 14.99 13.73 -15.78
CA ALA A 79 15.45 12.47 -16.34
C ALA A 79 16.43 11.72 -15.41
N ALA A 80 17.28 12.45 -14.67
CA ALA A 80 18.23 11.85 -13.73
C ALA A 80 17.50 11.16 -12.57
N LEU A 81 16.44 11.78 -12.04
CA LEU A 81 15.59 11.18 -11.01
C LEU A 81 14.89 9.93 -11.54
N LYS A 82 14.24 10.00 -12.72
CA LYS A 82 13.57 8.84 -13.32
C LYS A 82 14.56 7.68 -13.52
N GLN A 83 15.76 7.97 -14.02
CA GLN A 83 16.80 6.95 -14.21
C GLN A 83 17.25 6.35 -12.87
N ALA A 84 17.51 7.17 -11.85
CA ALA A 84 17.93 6.65 -10.54
C ALA A 84 16.85 5.78 -9.88
N VAL A 85 15.56 6.08 -10.10
CA VAL A 85 14.46 5.22 -9.68
C VAL A 85 14.52 3.87 -10.41
N GLN A 86 14.69 3.88 -11.74
CA GLN A 86 14.83 2.66 -12.54
C GLN A 86 16.05 1.85 -12.08
N ASP A 87 17.20 2.49 -11.85
CA ASP A 87 18.45 1.82 -11.42
C ASP A 87 18.26 1.05 -10.10
N ILE A 88 17.37 1.51 -9.21
CA ILE A 88 17.02 0.80 -7.97
C ILE A 88 16.13 -0.42 -8.29
N ILE A 89 15.03 -0.19 -9.01
CA ILE A 89 13.98 -1.21 -9.16
C ILE A 89 14.25 -2.22 -10.28
N ALA A 90 15.23 -1.95 -11.14
CA ALA A 90 15.62 -2.75 -12.30
C ALA A 90 17.05 -3.29 -12.21
N ASN A 91 17.65 -3.31 -11.02
CA ASN A 91 19.04 -3.75 -10.84
C ASN A 91 19.20 -5.27 -11.06
N PRO A 92 19.86 -5.74 -12.14
CA PRO A 92 20.00 -7.16 -12.43
C PRO A 92 20.84 -7.94 -11.40
N ALA A 93 21.59 -7.26 -10.55
CA ALA A 93 22.38 -7.91 -9.51
C ALA A 93 21.53 -8.39 -8.33
N VAL A 94 20.29 -7.89 -8.19
CA VAL A 94 19.44 -8.19 -7.01
C VAL A 94 17.99 -8.50 -7.36
N VAL A 95 17.44 -7.96 -8.44
CA VAL A 95 16.01 -8.10 -8.73
C VAL A 95 15.71 -9.46 -9.35
N HIS A 96 14.68 -10.11 -8.82
CA HIS A 96 14.26 -11.45 -9.21
C HIS A 96 13.01 -11.40 -10.08
N ALA A 97 13.05 -12.06 -11.23
CA ALA A 97 11.88 -12.40 -12.02
C ALA A 97 11.40 -13.82 -11.65
N HIS A 98 10.11 -13.92 -11.36
CA HIS A 98 9.43 -15.17 -11.08
C HIS A 98 8.63 -15.65 -12.29
N ASN A 99 8.23 -16.92 -12.28
CA ASN A 99 7.33 -17.42 -13.30
C ASN A 99 5.89 -16.94 -13.02
N TYR A 100 5.03 -17.00 -14.04
CA TYR A 100 3.66 -16.49 -13.91
C TYR A 100 2.79 -17.31 -12.94
N GLY A 101 3.08 -18.59 -12.75
CA GLY A 101 2.45 -19.47 -11.77
C GLY A 101 2.65 -18.97 -10.33
N ASP A 102 3.86 -18.55 -9.98
CA ASP A 102 4.19 -18.03 -8.64
C ASP A 102 3.32 -16.84 -8.23
N ILE A 103 2.85 -16.04 -9.20
CA ILE A 103 1.96 -14.90 -8.94
C ILE A 103 0.70 -15.32 -8.17
N ILE A 104 0.17 -16.52 -8.41
CA ILE A 104 -1.01 -17.01 -7.69
C ILE A 104 -0.72 -17.10 -6.19
N GLU A 105 0.44 -17.65 -5.83
CA GLU A 105 0.88 -17.77 -4.44
C GLU A 105 1.25 -16.41 -3.84
N ILE A 106 1.84 -15.52 -4.65
CA ILE A 106 2.11 -14.14 -4.22
C ILE A 106 0.80 -13.43 -3.87
N LEU A 107 -0.19 -13.44 -4.76
CA LEU A 107 -1.44 -12.71 -4.58
C LEU A 107 -2.31 -13.24 -3.44
N LYS A 108 -2.31 -14.56 -3.18
CA LYS A 108 -3.00 -15.14 -2.02
C LYS A 108 -2.55 -14.52 -0.69
N THR A 109 -1.33 -14.00 -0.61
CA THR A 109 -0.85 -13.30 0.60
C THR A 109 -0.84 -11.79 0.42
N ALA A 110 -0.36 -11.29 -0.72
CA ALA A 110 -0.19 -9.87 -0.98
C ALA A 110 -1.53 -9.12 -1.03
N ASP A 111 -2.57 -9.77 -1.57
CA ASP A 111 -3.93 -9.23 -1.68
C ASP A 111 -4.88 -9.87 -0.66
N GLN A 112 -4.37 -10.52 0.40
CA GLN A 112 -5.21 -11.16 1.43
C GLN A 112 -6.16 -10.16 2.08
N ASN A 113 -7.45 -10.51 2.20
CA ASN A 113 -8.44 -9.66 2.85
C ASN A 113 -8.06 -9.40 4.32
N PRO A 114 -7.88 -8.13 4.74
CA PRO A 114 -7.55 -7.80 6.13
C PRO A 114 -8.55 -8.30 7.17
N LEU A 115 -9.81 -8.50 6.78
CA LEU A 115 -10.87 -8.96 7.70
C LEU A 115 -11.03 -10.48 7.72
N ASN A 116 -10.39 -11.22 6.82
CA ASN A 116 -10.49 -12.68 6.74
C ASN A 116 -9.29 -13.26 5.97
N SER A 117 -8.37 -13.93 6.66
CA SER A 117 -7.19 -14.54 6.06
C SER A 117 -7.46 -15.62 5.01
N ASN A 118 -8.68 -16.15 4.93
CA ASN A 118 -9.06 -17.19 3.96
C ASN A 118 -9.49 -16.61 2.61
N GLU A 119 -9.53 -15.29 2.50
CA GLU A 119 -9.99 -14.56 1.33
C GLU A 119 -8.90 -13.66 0.74
N VAL A 120 -9.05 -13.35 -0.54
CA VAL A 120 -8.36 -12.24 -1.21
C VAL A 120 -9.31 -11.07 -1.40
N TRP A 121 -8.76 -9.87 -1.51
CA TRP A 121 -9.47 -8.65 -1.85
C TRP A 121 -9.45 -8.43 -3.36
N LEU A 122 -10.63 -8.35 -3.97
CA LEU A 122 -10.81 -8.07 -5.39
C LEU A 122 -10.83 -6.56 -5.62
N MET A 123 -9.88 -6.08 -6.42
CA MET A 123 -9.52 -4.67 -6.51
C MET A 123 -10.65 -3.77 -7.01
N TYR A 124 -11.14 -4.01 -8.22
CA TYR A 124 -12.11 -3.17 -8.92
C TYR A 124 -13.50 -3.28 -8.32
N VAL A 125 -13.95 -4.49 -7.99
CA VAL A 125 -15.28 -4.72 -7.40
C VAL A 125 -15.35 -4.43 -5.89
N GLU A 126 -14.20 -4.21 -5.24
CA GLU A 126 -14.05 -3.86 -3.81
C GLU A 126 -14.73 -4.86 -2.86
N GLN A 127 -14.52 -6.15 -3.14
CA GLN A 127 -15.17 -7.26 -2.43
C GLN A 127 -14.17 -8.37 -2.12
N SER A 128 -14.47 -9.19 -1.11
CA SER A 128 -13.65 -10.35 -0.80
C SER A 128 -14.05 -11.58 -1.62
N ARG A 129 -13.12 -12.53 -1.73
CA ARG A 129 -13.34 -13.83 -2.37
C ARG A 129 -12.48 -14.90 -1.72
N SER A 130 -13.05 -16.07 -1.43
CA SER A 130 -12.27 -17.21 -0.93
C SER A 130 -11.09 -17.51 -1.85
N LYS A 131 -9.92 -17.78 -1.25
CA LYS A 131 -8.70 -18.18 -1.97
C LYS A 131 -8.92 -19.43 -2.85
N LEU A 132 -9.86 -20.30 -2.48
CA LEU A 132 -10.25 -21.48 -3.25
C LEU A 132 -11.02 -21.18 -4.54
N GLU A 133 -11.55 -19.97 -4.70
CA GLU A 133 -12.27 -19.56 -5.91
C GLU A 133 -11.33 -18.99 -6.98
N PHE A 134 -10.07 -19.38 -6.98
CA PHE A 134 -9.17 -19.05 -8.07
C PHE A 134 -9.65 -19.71 -9.38
N GLN A 135 -9.54 -18.98 -10.49
CA GLN A 135 -9.89 -19.48 -11.81
C GLN A 135 -8.81 -20.44 -12.35
N ASP A 136 -9.07 -21.74 -12.23
CA ASP A 136 -8.21 -22.83 -12.73
C ASP A 136 -8.73 -23.48 -14.04
N THR A 137 -9.90 -23.05 -14.50
CA THR A 137 -10.54 -23.52 -15.74
C THR A 137 -11.02 -22.34 -16.59
N GLY A 138 -11.64 -22.63 -17.74
CA GLY A 138 -12.24 -21.60 -18.60
C GLY A 138 -13.48 -20.90 -18.02
N ILE A 139 -13.92 -21.27 -16.80
CA ILE A 139 -15.08 -20.66 -16.14
C ILE A 139 -14.60 -19.57 -15.18
N ASN A 140 -14.96 -18.32 -15.45
CA ASN A 140 -14.59 -17.17 -14.64
C ASN A 140 -15.71 -16.69 -13.69
N THR A 141 -16.95 -17.17 -13.87
CA THR A 141 -18.09 -16.72 -13.07
C THR A 141 -17.95 -17.18 -11.62
N GLY A 142 -18.01 -16.24 -10.68
CA GLY A 142 -17.84 -16.55 -9.26
C GLY A 142 -16.39 -16.80 -8.84
N LYS A 143 -15.44 -16.64 -9.76
CA LYS A 143 -14.01 -16.88 -9.55
C LYS A 143 -13.24 -15.57 -9.53
N TRP A 144 -12.05 -15.61 -8.94
CA TRP A 144 -11.06 -14.55 -9.10
C TRP A 144 -9.89 -15.02 -9.96
N ASN A 145 -9.24 -14.09 -10.62
CA ASN A 145 -8.05 -14.36 -11.42
C ASN A 145 -7.01 -13.24 -11.26
N ARG A 146 -5.93 -13.33 -12.02
CA ARG A 146 -4.85 -12.36 -12.06
C ARG A 146 -5.19 -11.27 -13.07
N GLU A 147 -5.34 -10.05 -12.59
CA GLU A 147 -5.50 -8.86 -13.40
C GLU A 147 -4.14 -8.19 -13.65
N HIS A 148 -3.81 -7.95 -14.92
CA HIS A 148 -2.63 -7.18 -15.32
C HIS A 148 -3.03 -5.71 -15.42
N ILE A 149 -2.66 -4.90 -14.43
CA ILE A 149 -3.00 -3.47 -14.43
C ILE A 149 -2.42 -2.78 -15.68
N TYR A 150 -1.16 -3.08 -16.02
CA TYR A 150 -0.67 -2.80 -17.37
C TYR A 150 -0.97 -4.00 -18.26
N PRO A 151 -1.96 -3.94 -19.18
CA PRO A 151 -2.46 -5.15 -19.86
C PRO A 151 -1.37 -5.85 -20.66
N GLN A 152 -1.39 -7.18 -20.68
CA GLN A 152 -0.44 -7.99 -21.45
C GLN A 152 -0.33 -7.57 -22.92
N SER A 153 -1.47 -7.35 -23.59
CA SER A 153 -1.51 -6.94 -24.99
C SER A 153 -0.92 -5.55 -25.24
N ARG A 154 -1.01 -4.65 -24.25
CA ARG A 154 -0.44 -3.29 -24.31
C ARG A 154 1.02 -3.28 -23.91
N GLY A 155 1.44 -4.21 -23.04
CA GLY A 155 2.80 -4.29 -22.54
C GLY A 155 3.79 -5.01 -23.46
N GLY A 156 3.30 -5.78 -24.43
CA GLY A 156 4.17 -6.52 -25.35
C GLY A 156 4.92 -7.69 -24.69
N PHE A 157 4.48 -8.12 -23.51
CA PHE A 157 5.01 -9.27 -22.77
C PHE A 157 4.11 -10.50 -22.91
N THR A 158 3.87 -10.92 -24.16
CA THR A 158 3.07 -12.10 -24.49
C THR A 158 3.78 -13.41 -24.11
N ASP A 159 3.03 -14.52 -24.04
CA ASP A 159 3.56 -15.91 -24.02
C ASP A 159 3.90 -16.59 -22.67
N GLY A 160 3.53 -16.02 -21.52
CA GLY A 160 3.79 -16.63 -20.20
C GLY A 160 2.58 -17.30 -19.48
N THR A 161 1.46 -17.52 -20.17
CA THR A 161 0.15 -17.71 -19.52
C THR A 161 -0.09 -19.06 -18.83
N LEU A 162 0.78 -20.05 -19.04
CA LEU A 162 0.66 -21.38 -18.45
C LEU A 162 2.00 -21.83 -17.84
N SER A 163 2.22 -21.44 -16.59
CA SER A 163 3.30 -21.98 -15.75
C SER A 163 2.74 -22.49 -14.42
N ILE A 164 3.37 -23.54 -13.91
CA ILE A 164 3.12 -24.09 -12.57
C ILE A 164 4.04 -23.33 -11.62
N PRO A 165 3.57 -22.92 -10.42
CA PRO A 165 4.45 -22.32 -9.42
C PRO A 165 5.65 -23.24 -9.15
N ASP A 166 6.86 -22.69 -9.21
CA ASP A 166 8.10 -23.39 -8.86
C ASP A 166 8.72 -22.86 -7.56
N GLY A 167 8.14 -21.78 -7.02
CA GLY A 167 8.31 -21.31 -5.65
C GLY A 167 9.38 -20.24 -5.49
N ILE A 168 9.33 -19.53 -4.35
CA ILE A 168 10.13 -18.33 -4.06
C ILE A 168 11.66 -18.49 -4.25
N ASN A 169 12.18 -19.72 -4.15
CA ASN A 169 13.61 -20.00 -4.30
C ASN A 169 14.04 -20.26 -5.76
N VAL A 170 13.10 -20.20 -6.71
CA VAL A 170 13.35 -20.35 -8.15
C VAL A 170 13.04 -19.02 -8.84
N TRP A 171 14.06 -18.41 -9.42
CA TRP A 171 13.96 -17.09 -10.05
C TRP A 171 15.08 -16.90 -11.09
N LEU A 172 14.89 -15.89 -11.95
CA LEU A 172 15.89 -15.43 -12.91
C LEU A 172 16.25 -13.96 -12.64
N PRO A 173 17.51 -13.53 -12.87
CA PRO A 173 17.84 -12.11 -12.80
C PRO A 173 17.13 -11.35 -13.93
N THR A 174 16.68 -10.13 -13.65
CA THR A 174 15.99 -9.29 -14.64
C THR A 174 16.47 -7.85 -14.60
N ASN A 175 16.37 -7.14 -15.72
CA ASN A 175 16.79 -5.74 -15.86
C ASN A 175 15.72 -4.90 -16.58
N ALA A 176 16.02 -3.63 -16.88
CA ALA A 176 15.07 -2.72 -17.52
C ALA A 176 14.66 -3.14 -18.94
N ASP A 177 15.51 -3.83 -19.68
CA ASP A 177 15.25 -4.25 -21.07
C ASP A 177 14.54 -5.61 -21.17
N ASP A 178 14.36 -6.32 -20.05
CA ASP A 178 13.67 -7.61 -19.99
C ASP A 178 12.15 -7.42 -19.87
N ILE A 179 11.53 -7.00 -20.98
CA ILE A 179 10.08 -6.74 -21.05
C ILE A 179 9.25 -7.96 -20.66
N LEU A 180 9.71 -9.18 -20.99
CA LEU A 180 8.96 -10.41 -20.75
C LEU A 180 8.76 -10.68 -19.25
N ALA A 181 9.69 -10.28 -18.39
CA ALA A 181 9.53 -10.37 -16.94
C ALA A 181 8.32 -9.55 -16.44
N GLY A 182 7.92 -8.51 -17.17
CA GLY A 182 6.70 -7.74 -16.89
C GLY A 182 5.42 -8.57 -16.88
N HIS A 183 5.40 -9.75 -17.53
CA HIS A 183 4.24 -10.63 -17.48
C HIS A 183 3.99 -11.23 -16.09
N ALA A 184 5.05 -11.45 -15.31
CA ALA A 184 5.01 -12.04 -13.97
C ALA A 184 5.59 -11.08 -12.91
N ASP A 185 5.47 -9.77 -13.14
CA ASP A 185 5.83 -8.77 -12.16
C ASP A 185 4.63 -8.49 -11.24
N ALA A 186 4.71 -9.02 -10.02
CA ALA A 186 3.65 -8.93 -9.03
C ALA A 186 3.31 -7.48 -8.66
N HIS A 187 4.19 -6.49 -8.83
CA HIS A 187 3.88 -5.11 -8.44
C HIS A 187 2.70 -4.50 -9.19
N HIS A 188 2.35 -5.01 -10.37
CA HIS A 188 1.18 -4.58 -11.16
C HIS A 188 0.14 -5.67 -11.40
N LEU A 189 0.28 -6.84 -10.76
CA LEU A 189 -0.70 -7.93 -10.84
C LEU A 189 -1.61 -7.91 -9.61
N ARG A 190 -2.92 -8.06 -9.81
CA ARG A 190 -3.91 -7.98 -8.72
C ARG A 190 -4.89 -9.14 -8.79
N SER A 191 -5.44 -9.52 -7.64
CA SER A 191 -6.57 -10.42 -7.55
C SER A 191 -7.82 -9.66 -7.96
N GLU A 192 -8.56 -10.19 -8.93
CA GLU A 192 -9.76 -9.52 -9.45
C GLU A 192 -10.89 -10.49 -9.77
N ASP A 193 -12.14 -10.03 -9.71
CA ASP A 193 -13.29 -10.80 -10.19
C ASP A 193 -13.11 -11.15 -11.67
N GLY A 194 -13.25 -12.43 -12.01
CA GLY A 194 -12.93 -12.90 -13.34
C GLY A 194 -13.82 -12.31 -14.44
N ALA A 195 -15.07 -11.94 -14.11
CA ALA A 195 -15.98 -11.29 -15.07
C ALA A 195 -15.64 -9.80 -15.23
N GLU A 196 -15.36 -9.09 -14.14
CA GLU A 196 -14.94 -7.69 -14.19
C GLU A 196 -13.60 -7.50 -14.89
N ASN A 197 -12.62 -8.37 -14.62
CA ASN A 197 -11.34 -8.36 -15.34
C ASN A 197 -11.57 -8.52 -16.85
N SER A 198 -12.41 -9.48 -17.26
CA SER A 198 -12.75 -9.68 -18.67
C SER A 198 -13.45 -8.47 -19.29
N LEU A 199 -14.26 -7.74 -18.51
CA LEU A 199 -14.95 -6.53 -18.93
C LEU A 199 -13.97 -5.35 -19.09
N ARG A 200 -13.01 -5.21 -18.16
CA ARG A 200 -11.96 -4.19 -18.24
C ARG A 200 -11.14 -4.35 -19.52
N GLY A 201 -10.81 -5.58 -19.88
CA GLY A 201 -10.08 -5.90 -21.11
C GLY A 201 -8.68 -5.27 -21.13
N ASN A 202 -8.35 -4.52 -22.18
CA ASN A 202 -7.08 -3.81 -22.33
C ASN A 202 -7.25 -2.29 -22.48
N ASN A 203 -8.40 -1.79 -22.02
CA ASN A 203 -8.74 -0.37 -22.06
C ASN A 203 -7.79 0.44 -21.19
N ASP A 204 -7.54 1.68 -21.61
CA ASP A 204 -6.90 2.70 -20.78
C ASP A 204 -7.73 2.96 -19.50
N PHE A 205 -7.06 3.49 -18.48
CA PHE A 205 -7.73 3.96 -17.27
C PHE A 205 -8.10 5.44 -17.39
N GLY A 206 -9.24 5.83 -16.83
CA GLY A 206 -9.64 7.22 -16.76
C GLY A 206 -11.14 7.40 -16.93
N LEU A 207 -11.58 8.66 -16.97
CA LEU A 207 -13.01 8.98 -17.01
C LEU A 207 -13.70 8.63 -18.33
N THR A 208 -12.95 8.52 -19.43
CA THR A 208 -13.47 8.27 -20.78
C THR A 208 -13.36 6.81 -21.21
N ALA A 209 -12.44 6.05 -20.60
CA ALA A 209 -12.21 4.64 -20.83
C ALA A 209 -12.67 3.82 -19.61
N TYR A 210 -11.79 3.05 -18.98
CA TYR A 210 -12.16 2.27 -17.79
C TYR A 210 -12.06 3.08 -16.50
N ASN A 211 -13.20 3.20 -15.81
CA ASN A 211 -13.35 3.93 -14.53
C ASN A 211 -13.94 3.05 -13.40
N GLY A 212 -13.88 1.73 -13.57
CA GLY A 212 -14.43 0.72 -12.65
C GLY A 212 -15.92 0.44 -12.78
N PRO A 213 -16.40 -0.61 -12.08
CA PRO A 213 -17.80 -0.98 -12.09
C PRO A 213 -18.65 0.00 -11.30
N SER A 214 -19.93 0.06 -11.68
CA SER A 214 -20.91 0.93 -11.01
C SER A 214 -21.12 0.53 -9.54
N GLY A 215 -21.20 1.52 -8.65
CA GLY A 215 -21.48 1.29 -7.22
C GLY A 215 -20.24 1.13 -6.34
N THR A 216 -19.04 1.11 -6.93
CA THR A 216 -17.76 1.13 -6.21
C THR A 216 -17.41 2.51 -5.69
N LYS A 217 -16.53 2.57 -4.69
CA LYS A 217 -15.97 3.80 -4.11
C LYS A 217 -14.76 4.31 -4.88
N GLY A 218 -14.10 3.44 -5.64
CA GLY A 218 -12.87 3.75 -6.35
C GLY A 218 -11.65 3.79 -5.42
N SER A 219 -11.62 2.98 -4.35
CA SER A 219 -10.50 2.86 -3.40
C SER A 219 -9.31 2.07 -3.95
N TRP A 220 -9.26 1.88 -5.27
CA TRP A 220 -8.21 1.18 -6.01
C TRP A 220 -7.52 2.11 -7.01
N LYS A 221 -8.00 3.35 -7.13
CA LYS A 221 -7.60 4.28 -8.19
C LYS A 221 -6.14 4.71 -8.01
N GLY A 222 -5.75 4.97 -6.77
CA GLY A 222 -4.37 5.28 -6.41
C GLY A 222 -3.46 4.08 -6.67
N ASP A 223 -3.92 2.89 -6.31
CA ASP A 223 -3.17 1.65 -6.53
C ASP A 223 -2.91 1.34 -8.00
N VAL A 224 -3.92 1.54 -8.84
CA VAL A 224 -3.77 1.45 -10.29
C VAL A 224 -2.73 2.45 -10.77
N ALA A 225 -2.82 3.70 -10.34
CA ALA A 225 -1.87 4.74 -10.75
C ALA A 225 -0.43 4.37 -10.39
N ARG A 226 -0.18 3.95 -9.15
CA ARG A 226 1.16 3.56 -8.68
C ARG A 226 1.68 2.31 -9.37
N SER A 227 0.82 1.35 -9.72
CA SER A 227 1.19 0.18 -10.50
C SER A 227 1.60 0.55 -11.94
N VAL A 228 0.85 1.45 -12.58
CA VAL A 228 1.18 1.93 -13.94
C VAL A 228 2.47 2.76 -13.93
N PHE A 229 2.64 3.66 -12.97
CA PHE A 229 3.88 4.45 -12.82
C PHE A 229 5.10 3.56 -12.61
N TYR A 230 4.97 2.53 -11.78
CA TYR A 230 6.02 1.53 -11.60
C TYR A 230 6.39 0.86 -12.92
N MET A 231 5.43 0.33 -13.68
CA MET A 231 5.70 -0.34 -14.95
C MET A 231 6.37 0.59 -15.97
N ALA A 232 5.93 1.85 -16.06
CA ALA A 232 6.47 2.87 -16.96
C ALA A 232 7.89 3.35 -16.59
N VAL A 233 8.39 3.04 -15.39
CA VAL A 233 9.78 3.30 -14.99
C VAL A 233 10.59 2.02 -15.00
N ARG A 234 10.03 0.89 -14.56
CA ARG A 234 10.75 -0.38 -14.41
C ARG A 234 11.23 -0.92 -15.75
N TYR A 235 10.43 -0.82 -16.80
CA TYR A 235 10.68 -1.49 -18.08
C TYR A 235 10.85 -0.50 -19.23
N ASN A 236 11.97 -0.62 -19.95
CA ASN A 236 12.25 0.17 -21.14
C ASN A 236 11.29 -0.22 -22.27
N GLY A 237 10.53 0.76 -22.76
CA GLY A 237 9.52 0.53 -23.79
C GLY A 237 8.09 0.60 -23.27
N LEU A 238 7.88 0.66 -21.95
CA LEU A 238 6.59 0.97 -21.35
C LEU A 238 6.52 2.45 -20.97
N ASN A 239 5.39 3.08 -21.22
CA ASN A 239 5.17 4.50 -20.96
C ASN A 239 3.75 4.76 -20.52
N VAL A 240 3.58 5.83 -19.74
CA VAL A 240 2.29 6.43 -19.46
C VAL A 240 2.14 7.71 -20.30
N VAL A 241 1.00 7.85 -20.98
CA VAL A 241 0.70 8.98 -21.85
C VAL A 241 -0.62 9.63 -21.46
N ASN A 242 -0.85 10.87 -21.89
CA ASN A 242 -2.08 11.57 -21.58
C ASN A 242 -3.17 11.25 -22.62
N GLY A 243 -4.41 11.13 -22.15
CA GLY A 243 -5.57 10.81 -22.97
C GLY A 243 -5.82 9.32 -23.15
N ASP A 244 -6.93 9.03 -23.82
CA ASP A 244 -7.42 7.70 -24.17
C ASP A 244 -6.89 7.33 -25.57
N ILE A 245 -5.89 6.45 -25.61
CA ILE A 245 -5.22 6.04 -26.84
C ILE A 245 -5.79 4.73 -27.37
N ALA A 246 -5.58 4.45 -28.66
CA ALA A 246 -6.09 3.21 -29.26
C ALA A 246 -5.57 1.97 -28.51
N ASP A 247 -6.47 1.04 -28.18
CA ASP A 247 -6.16 -0.20 -27.45
C ASP A 247 -5.18 -1.14 -28.16
N THR A 248 -4.85 -0.85 -29.42
CA THR A 248 -3.83 -1.55 -30.20
C THR A 248 -2.42 -1.01 -30.00
N THR A 249 -2.25 0.10 -29.26
CA THR A 249 -0.95 0.73 -29.01
C THR A 249 -0.15 -0.05 -27.99
N VAL A 250 0.94 -0.68 -28.43
CA VAL A 250 1.89 -1.39 -27.56
C VAL A 250 2.90 -0.40 -26.97
N GLY A 251 3.28 -0.60 -25.71
CA GLY A 251 4.28 0.20 -25.00
C GLY A 251 3.76 1.52 -24.41
N GLN A 252 2.46 1.80 -24.52
CA GLN A 252 1.84 2.99 -23.95
C GLN A 252 0.50 2.66 -23.30
N LEU A 253 0.22 3.31 -22.16
CA LEU A 253 -1.06 3.25 -21.46
C LEU A 253 -1.48 4.66 -21.02
N GLY A 254 -2.74 5.03 -21.23
CA GLY A 254 -3.34 6.25 -20.72
C GLY A 254 -4.21 6.02 -19.47
N ASP A 255 -4.71 7.07 -18.81
CA ASP A 255 -4.54 8.51 -19.03
C ASP A 255 -3.70 9.14 -17.89
N LEU A 256 -2.52 9.67 -18.21
CA LEU A 256 -1.58 10.28 -17.25
C LEU A 256 -2.24 11.31 -16.30
N ALA A 257 -3.09 12.20 -16.81
CA ALA A 257 -3.74 13.20 -15.97
C ALA A 257 -4.69 12.56 -14.94
N SER A 258 -5.46 11.57 -15.38
CA SER A 258 -6.34 10.79 -14.51
C SER A 258 -5.52 10.04 -13.46
N LEU A 259 -4.45 9.37 -13.85
CA LEU A 259 -3.58 8.59 -12.94
C LEU A 259 -2.89 9.48 -11.90
N LEU A 260 -2.36 10.66 -12.27
CA LEU A 260 -1.78 11.60 -11.31
C LEU A 260 -2.83 12.12 -10.31
N THR A 261 -4.05 12.37 -10.79
CA THR A 261 -5.17 12.78 -9.93
C THR A 261 -5.55 11.66 -8.97
N TRP A 262 -5.68 10.43 -9.46
CA TRP A 262 -6.03 9.26 -8.67
C TRP A 262 -4.98 8.97 -7.60
N ASN A 263 -3.69 9.01 -7.93
CA ASN A 263 -2.61 8.84 -6.96
C ASN A 263 -2.64 9.88 -5.82
N THR A 264 -3.20 11.07 -6.07
CA THR A 264 -3.33 12.13 -5.06
C THR A 264 -4.60 11.96 -4.21
N LEU A 265 -5.72 11.59 -4.84
CA LEU A 265 -7.02 11.47 -4.15
C LEU A 265 -7.16 10.17 -3.36
N ASP A 266 -6.41 9.15 -3.75
CA ASP A 266 -6.40 7.83 -3.14
C ASP A 266 -4.94 7.50 -2.71
N PRO A 267 -4.53 7.97 -1.51
CA PRO A 267 -3.16 7.83 -1.04
C PRO A 267 -2.81 6.36 -0.77
N SER A 268 -1.52 6.03 -0.80
CA SER A 268 -1.05 4.69 -0.42
C SER A 268 -1.41 4.41 1.04
N ASP A 269 -2.08 3.29 1.28
CA ASP A 269 -2.59 2.87 2.58
C ASP A 269 -1.79 1.68 3.15
N ASP A 270 -2.15 1.24 4.34
CA ASP A 270 -1.48 0.12 5.00
C ASP A 270 -1.67 -1.23 4.26
N PHE A 271 -2.78 -1.41 3.54
CA PHE A 271 -3.02 -2.61 2.73
C PHE A 271 -2.01 -2.67 1.57
N GLU A 272 -1.84 -1.57 0.87
CA GLU A 272 -0.92 -1.45 -0.25
C GLU A 272 0.55 -1.49 0.21
N MET A 273 0.86 -0.90 1.36
CA MET A 273 2.19 -0.99 1.97
C MET A 273 2.52 -2.44 2.37
N ASN A 274 1.56 -3.18 2.94
CA ASN A 274 1.72 -4.59 3.25
C ASN A 274 2.01 -5.41 1.99
N ARG A 275 1.25 -5.16 0.91
CA ARG A 275 1.46 -5.78 -0.40
C ARG A 275 2.88 -5.52 -0.92
N ASN A 276 3.34 -4.28 -0.90
CA ASN A 276 4.69 -3.90 -1.35
C ASN A 276 5.80 -4.56 -0.51
N ASN A 277 5.59 -4.65 0.81
CA ASN A 277 6.49 -5.35 1.73
C ASN A 277 6.60 -6.84 1.41
N TYR A 278 5.47 -7.49 1.11
CA TYR A 278 5.46 -8.93 0.80
C TYR A 278 6.02 -9.22 -0.59
N ILE A 279 5.65 -8.45 -1.62
CA ILE A 279 6.21 -8.63 -2.97
C ILE A 279 7.73 -8.46 -2.98
N TYR A 280 8.25 -7.52 -2.16
CA TYR A 280 9.70 -7.35 -1.99
C TYR A 280 10.41 -8.64 -1.55
N THR A 281 9.76 -9.54 -0.79
CA THR A 281 10.40 -10.80 -0.37
C THR A 281 10.59 -11.77 -1.52
N TRP A 282 9.78 -11.66 -2.57
CA TRP A 282 9.88 -12.46 -3.79
C TRP A 282 10.81 -11.80 -4.81
N GLN A 283 10.49 -10.56 -5.21
CA GLN A 283 11.15 -9.90 -6.34
C GLN A 283 12.36 -9.05 -5.96
N VAL A 284 12.58 -8.78 -4.67
CA VAL A 284 13.73 -8.01 -4.15
C VAL A 284 13.81 -6.58 -4.72
N ASN A 285 12.68 -6.10 -5.26
CA ASN A 285 12.45 -4.69 -5.56
C ASN A 285 11.12 -4.24 -4.98
N ARG A 286 10.99 -2.92 -4.77
CA ARG A 286 9.79 -2.30 -4.24
C ARG A 286 9.18 -1.38 -5.28
N ASN A 287 7.87 -1.14 -5.19
CA ASN A 287 7.24 -0.07 -5.94
C ASN A 287 7.51 1.28 -5.23
N PRO A 288 8.37 2.16 -5.79
CA PRO A 288 8.75 3.42 -5.15
C PRO A 288 7.58 4.41 -5.06
N PHE A 289 6.56 4.23 -5.90
CA PHE A 289 5.36 5.07 -5.87
C PHE A 289 4.40 4.66 -4.75
N ILE A 290 4.55 3.47 -4.14
CA ILE A 290 3.86 3.10 -2.90
C ILE A 290 4.61 3.73 -1.72
N ASP A 291 5.93 3.55 -1.66
CA ASP A 291 6.75 4.10 -0.56
C ASP A 291 6.79 5.64 -0.55
N TYR A 292 6.80 6.26 -1.73
CA TYR A 292 6.78 7.72 -1.92
C TYR A 292 5.82 8.14 -3.05
N PRO A 293 4.50 8.19 -2.81
CA PRO A 293 3.51 8.47 -3.85
C PRO A 293 3.72 9.79 -4.61
N ASP A 294 4.25 10.81 -3.93
CA ASP A 294 4.52 12.11 -4.53
C ASP A 294 5.66 12.08 -5.56
N LEU A 295 6.47 11.02 -5.62
CA LEU A 295 7.50 10.83 -6.64
C LEU A 295 6.92 10.91 -8.07
N ALA A 296 5.67 10.49 -8.27
CA ALA A 296 4.98 10.63 -9.54
C ALA A 296 4.86 12.10 -10.00
N ASN A 297 4.67 13.05 -9.08
CA ASN A 297 4.60 14.47 -9.41
C ASN A 297 5.95 15.05 -9.84
N TYR A 298 7.06 14.49 -9.37
CA TYR A 298 8.41 14.89 -9.77
C TYR A 298 8.82 14.32 -11.14
N ILE A 299 8.25 13.18 -11.54
CA ILE A 299 8.55 12.54 -12.83
C ILE A 299 7.62 13.05 -13.95
N TRP A 300 6.31 13.21 -13.67
CA TRP A 300 5.32 13.57 -14.69
C TRP A 300 4.41 14.76 -14.34
N GLY A 301 4.32 15.14 -13.07
CA GLY A 301 3.36 16.13 -12.61
C GLY A 301 3.91 17.55 -12.48
N SER A 302 3.34 18.29 -11.53
CA SER A 302 3.62 19.72 -11.32
C SER A 302 5.00 20.03 -10.75
N LYS A 303 5.75 19.02 -10.30
CA LYS A 303 7.08 19.16 -9.69
C LYS A 303 8.23 18.76 -10.61
N VAL A 304 7.94 18.45 -11.89
CA VAL A 304 8.97 18.16 -12.88
C VAL A 304 10.02 19.28 -12.91
N GLY A 305 11.30 18.88 -12.85
CA GLY A 305 12.45 19.77 -12.81
C GLY A 305 12.85 20.27 -11.41
N GLN A 306 12.02 20.06 -10.38
CA GLN A 306 12.40 20.32 -8.99
C GLN A 306 13.23 19.16 -8.45
N ALA A 307 14.20 19.47 -7.58
CA ALA A 307 14.98 18.45 -6.88
C ALA A 307 14.07 17.70 -5.89
N TRP A 308 14.10 16.37 -5.96
CA TRP A 308 13.44 15.51 -5.00
C TRP A 308 14.28 15.40 -3.74
N HIS A 309 13.62 15.48 -2.59
CA HIS A 309 14.25 15.35 -1.29
C HIS A 309 13.41 14.41 -0.44
N PHE A 310 14.06 13.60 0.40
CA PHE A 310 13.34 12.85 1.42
C PHE A 310 12.53 13.81 2.28
N ASN A 311 11.22 13.55 2.40
CA ASN A 311 10.46 14.12 3.51
C ASN A 311 11.10 13.57 4.78
N LEU A 312 11.69 14.45 5.61
CA LEU A 312 12.13 14.12 6.96
C LEU A 312 10.89 13.79 7.80
N SER A 313 10.36 12.58 7.63
CA SER A 313 9.23 12.10 8.41
C SER A 313 9.75 11.76 9.80
N THR A 314 9.62 12.71 10.72
CA THR A 314 9.60 12.37 12.14
C THR A 314 8.20 11.90 12.44
N ASN A 315 7.99 10.58 12.48
CA ASN A 315 6.71 9.95 12.81
C ASN A 315 6.31 10.11 14.29
N ASP A 316 6.83 11.13 14.97
CA ASP A 316 6.74 11.24 16.42
C ASP A 316 6.49 12.69 16.87
N PHE A 317 5.37 13.25 16.41
CA PHE A 317 4.77 14.40 17.10
C PHE A 317 4.05 13.93 18.38
N THR A 318 4.80 13.38 19.33
CA THR A 318 4.39 13.42 20.73
C THR A 318 4.50 14.87 21.22
N ASN A 319 3.56 15.70 20.77
CA ASN A 319 3.41 17.09 21.21
C ASN A 319 3.33 17.11 22.74
N LEU A 320 4.12 17.97 23.38
CA LEU A 320 4.02 18.19 24.82
C LEU A 320 2.59 18.68 25.14
N LYS A 321 1.79 17.85 25.82
CA LYS A 321 0.42 18.20 26.25
C LYS A 321 0.45 19.10 27.48
N ILE A 322 0.94 20.33 27.29
CA ILE A 322 1.06 21.33 28.36
C ILE A 322 -0.19 22.23 28.38
N ASN A 323 -0.71 22.46 29.58
CA ASN A 323 -1.74 23.45 29.88
C ASN A 323 -1.12 24.65 30.61
N LEU A 324 -1.59 25.85 30.29
CA LEU A 324 -1.16 27.11 30.90
C LEU A 324 -2.39 27.90 31.34
N TYR A 325 -2.55 28.13 32.64
CA TYR A 325 -3.75 28.75 33.21
C TYR A 325 -3.43 29.53 34.51
N PRO A 326 -4.22 30.52 34.93
CA PRO A 326 -5.36 31.10 34.22
C PRO A 326 -4.89 31.95 33.02
N ASN A 327 -5.73 32.04 32.01
CA ASN A 327 -5.56 32.96 30.88
C ASN A 327 -6.92 33.62 30.60
N PRO A 328 -7.12 34.91 30.91
CA PRO A 328 -6.10 35.89 31.33
C PRO A 328 -5.52 35.65 32.73
N ALA A 329 -4.23 35.96 32.88
CA ALA A 329 -3.47 35.84 34.12
C ALA A 329 -3.37 37.20 34.82
N GLN A 330 -3.46 37.23 36.16
CA GLN A 330 -3.34 38.47 36.93
C GLN A 330 -2.00 38.54 37.69
N LYS A 331 -1.74 37.57 38.55
CA LYS A 331 -0.54 37.54 39.42
C LYS A 331 0.32 36.29 39.24
N SER A 332 -0.23 35.26 38.61
CA SER A 332 0.46 33.99 38.43
C SER A 332 -0.09 33.21 37.25
N ILE A 333 0.74 32.34 36.68
CA ILE A 333 0.38 31.29 35.72
C ILE A 333 0.84 29.94 36.26
N THR A 334 0.05 28.91 36.06
CA THR A 334 0.32 27.51 36.40
C THR A 334 0.51 26.73 35.12
N ILE A 335 1.59 25.95 35.09
CA ILE A 335 1.90 24.99 34.03
C ILE A 335 1.57 23.59 34.53
N SER A 336 0.75 22.84 33.81
CA SER A 336 0.47 21.43 34.11
C SER A 336 0.58 20.54 32.86
N GLY A 337 0.68 19.22 33.06
CA GLY A 337 0.80 18.24 31.97
C GLY A 337 2.24 17.79 31.65
N LEU A 338 3.19 18.06 32.56
CA LEU A 338 4.57 17.56 32.49
C LEU A 338 4.92 16.81 33.76
N ASN A 339 5.65 15.70 33.62
CA ASN A 339 6.19 14.90 34.74
C ASN A 339 7.74 14.95 34.80
N GLU A 340 8.36 15.69 33.88
CA GLU A 340 9.82 15.78 33.71
C GLU A 340 10.32 17.21 33.95
N SER A 341 11.65 17.38 34.01
CA SER A 341 12.28 18.70 34.13
C SER A 341 12.17 19.48 32.82
N ALA A 342 11.64 20.70 32.90
CA ALA A 342 11.45 21.60 31.78
C ALA A 342 11.94 23.02 32.08
N THR A 343 12.15 23.81 31.04
CA THR A 343 12.48 25.24 31.11
C THR A 343 11.37 26.05 30.45
N ILE A 344 10.82 27.03 31.14
CA ILE A 344 9.93 28.04 30.56
C ILE A 344 10.71 29.31 30.24
N GLU A 345 10.53 29.82 29.03
CA GLU A 345 10.98 31.13 28.56
C GLU A 345 9.76 31.98 28.20
N ILE A 346 9.63 33.19 28.75
CA ILE A 346 8.51 34.09 28.46
C ILE A 346 8.98 35.27 27.62
N TYR A 347 8.28 35.55 26.52
CA TYR A 347 8.56 36.63 25.59
C TYR A 347 7.40 37.63 25.51
N ASN A 348 7.72 38.90 25.31
CA ASN A 348 6.73 39.92 24.96
C ASN A 348 6.50 39.99 23.43
N THR A 349 5.57 40.83 22.98
CA THR A 349 5.24 41.00 21.54
C THR A 349 6.38 41.55 20.69
N ASN A 350 7.39 42.16 21.30
CA ASN A 350 8.58 42.66 20.60
C ASN A 350 9.67 41.59 20.46
N GLY A 351 9.41 40.35 20.91
CA GLY A 351 10.37 39.25 20.88
C GLY A 351 11.42 39.30 21.99
N ALA A 352 11.30 40.21 22.96
CA ALA A 352 12.24 40.28 24.08
C ALA A 352 11.90 39.20 25.12
N LYS A 353 12.92 38.42 25.54
CA LYS A 353 12.81 37.44 26.62
C LYS A 353 12.75 38.17 27.97
N ILE A 354 11.69 37.92 28.73
CA ILE A 354 11.39 38.57 30.01
C ILE A 354 11.75 37.65 31.18
N VAL A 355 11.48 36.34 31.04
CA VAL A 355 11.74 35.35 32.08
C VAL A 355 12.32 34.08 31.47
N GLU A 356 13.21 33.44 32.21
CA GLU A 356 13.67 32.06 31.96
C GLU A 356 13.78 31.35 33.30
N GLN A 357 13.10 30.19 33.44
CA GLN A 357 13.13 29.43 34.68
C GLN A 357 12.96 27.92 34.43
N LYS A 358 13.67 27.12 35.22
CA LYS A 358 13.52 25.65 35.25
C LYS A 358 12.45 25.23 36.26
N PHE A 359 11.69 24.20 35.91
CA PHE A 359 10.66 23.61 36.76
C PHE A 359 10.51 22.11 36.52
N ILE A 360 9.87 21.42 37.45
CA ILE A 360 9.59 19.98 37.38
C ILE A 360 8.14 19.79 37.80
N GLY A 361 7.37 19.02 37.03
CA GLY A 361 5.98 18.75 37.37
C GLY A 361 5.05 19.95 37.14
N GLU A 362 3.90 19.93 37.81
CA GLU A 362 3.00 21.07 37.86
C GLU A 362 3.60 22.19 38.73
N THR A 363 3.74 23.40 38.16
CA THR A 363 4.40 24.53 38.85
C THR A 363 3.66 25.83 38.58
N GLN A 364 3.47 26.62 39.64
CA GLN A 364 2.94 27.98 39.58
C GLN A 364 4.09 29.00 39.55
N PHE A 365 4.01 29.94 38.62
CA PHE A 365 4.95 31.04 38.43
C PHE A 365 4.24 32.35 38.73
N ASN A 366 4.84 33.16 39.58
CA ASN A 366 4.37 34.52 39.79
C ASN A 366 4.79 35.39 38.61
N ILE A 367 3.85 36.18 38.10
CA ILE A 367 4.07 37.10 36.99
C ILE A 367 3.76 38.52 37.48
N ASP A 368 4.70 39.42 37.29
CA ASP A 368 4.54 40.85 37.55
C ASP A 368 4.86 41.60 36.26
N PHE A 369 4.06 41.31 35.23
CA PHE A 369 4.23 41.86 33.89
C PHE A 369 3.17 42.93 33.62
N PRO A 370 3.49 43.98 32.86
CA PRO A 370 2.47 44.92 32.38
C PRO A 370 1.35 44.22 31.62
N THR A 371 0.13 44.76 31.69
CA THR A 371 -1.02 44.28 30.92
C THR A 371 -0.66 44.16 29.43
N GLY A 372 -0.86 42.98 28.85
CA GLY A 372 -0.39 42.70 27.49
C GLY A 372 -0.45 41.23 27.09
N ILE A 373 0.00 40.94 25.87
CA ILE A 373 0.09 39.58 25.31
C ILE A 373 1.52 39.07 25.46
N TYR A 374 1.65 37.84 25.93
CA TYR A 374 2.94 37.17 26.15
C TYR A 374 2.94 35.75 25.57
N PHE A 375 4.12 35.26 25.24
CA PHE A 375 4.36 33.93 24.71
C PHE A 375 5.26 33.15 25.67
N ALA A 376 4.76 32.05 26.22
CA ALA A 376 5.53 31.11 27.02
C ALA A 376 6.02 29.97 26.12
N LYS A 377 7.33 29.88 25.91
CA LYS A 377 7.99 28.75 25.27
C LYS A 377 8.46 27.78 26.36
N ILE A 378 7.95 26.55 26.35
CA ILE A 378 8.32 25.50 27.29
C ILE A 378 9.15 24.46 26.57
N ASN A 379 10.34 24.18 27.08
CA ASN A 379 11.30 23.20 26.55
C ASN A 379 11.45 22.04 27.55
N SER A 380 11.26 20.80 27.11
CA SER A 380 11.47 19.58 27.92
C SER A 380 12.27 18.57 27.10
N GLY A 381 13.51 18.29 27.49
CA GLY A 381 14.45 17.53 26.66
C GLY A 381 14.67 18.21 25.29
N GLU A 382 14.47 17.46 24.21
CA GLU A 382 14.56 17.95 22.82
C GLU A 382 13.25 18.56 22.28
N LYS A 383 12.18 18.58 23.10
CA LYS A 383 10.84 19.02 22.68
C LYS A 383 10.57 20.44 23.14
N SER A 384 9.86 21.23 22.33
CA SER A 384 9.41 22.57 22.71
C SER A 384 7.96 22.85 22.29
N ILE A 385 7.25 23.66 23.07
CA ILE A 385 5.91 24.17 22.73
C ILE A 385 5.82 25.66 23.07
N VAL A 386 5.02 26.42 22.32
CA VAL A 386 4.73 27.83 22.61
C VAL A 386 3.24 27.99 22.94
N LYS A 387 2.95 28.67 24.05
CA LYS A 387 1.60 29.03 24.49
C LYS A 387 1.46 30.54 24.61
N LYS A 388 0.39 31.08 24.05
CA LYS A 388 0.02 32.49 24.21
C LYS A 388 -0.83 32.67 25.46
N PHE A 389 -0.51 33.66 26.29
CA PHE A 389 -1.36 34.08 27.41
C PHE A 389 -1.45 35.61 27.50
N ILE A 390 -2.51 36.09 28.15
CA ILE A 390 -2.79 37.51 28.34
C ILE A 390 -2.58 37.83 29.81
N VAL A 391 -1.87 38.91 30.13
CA VAL A 391 -1.78 39.47 31.49
C VAL A 391 -2.73 40.64 31.59
N GLN A 392 -3.56 40.67 32.65
CA GLN A 392 -4.54 41.72 32.93
C GLN A 392 -4.14 42.55 34.15
#